data_AF-A0A535XZZ3-F1
#
_entry.id   AF-A0A535XZZ3-F1
#
_cell.length_a   1.000
_cell.length_b   1.000
_cell.length_c   1.000
_cell.angle_alpha   90.00
_cell.angle_beta   90.00
_cell.angle_gamma   90.00
#
_symmetry.space_group_name_H-M   'P 1'
#
loop_
_entity.id
_entity.type
_entity.pdbx_description
1 polymer ?
#
loop_
_entity_poly.entity_id
_entity_poly.type
_entity_poly.pdbx_seq_one_letter_code
_entity_poly.pdbx_strand_id
1 'polypeptide(L)'
;MRIALIVAQTLVRILGSIMIILGLLFWTGNALALIPVHMLLGLTLVLTLWTMSGLAARSGEQPRLVALAIVWGFVVPILGYSQDSLLLGPAHWLIQVVHLLVGLTAIGLAETLARRALIRLSLWERPRAARVRVA
;
A
#
# COMPACT_ATOMS: atom_id res chain seq x y z
N MET A 1 -0.63 7.04 -18.50
CA MET A 1 -1.08 6.91 -17.09
C MET A 1 -1.60 5.52 -16.74
N ARG A 2 -2.47 4.91 -17.58
CA ARG A 2 -3.01 3.55 -17.36
C ARG A 2 -1.94 2.47 -17.10
N ILE A 3 -0.92 2.39 -17.95
CA ILE A 3 0.18 1.42 -17.80
C ILE A 3 0.90 1.62 -16.46
N ALA A 4 1.20 2.86 -16.07
CA ALA A 4 1.86 3.17 -14.80
C ALA A 4 1.05 2.69 -13.59
N LEU A 5 -0.29 2.85 -13.60
CA LEU A 5 -1.17 2.33 -12.56
C LEU A 5 -1.12 0.80 -12.48
N ILE A 6 -1.13 0.11 -13.63
CA ILE A 6 -1.06 -1.35 -13.68
C ILE A 6 0.28 -1.85 -13.15
N VAL A 7 1.39 -1.25 -13.60
CA VAL A 7 2.74 -1.61 -13.14
C VAL A 7 2.89 -1.39 -11.65
N ALA A 8 2.48 -0.23 -11.13
CA ALA A 8 2.54 0.07 -9.71
C ALA A 8 1.65 -0.86 -8.88
N GLN A 9 0.47 -1.25 -9.38
CA GLN A 9 -0.42 -2.20 -8.71
C GLN A 9 0.19 -3.60 -8.65
N THR A 10 0.77 -4.08 -9.76
CA THR A 10 1.48 -5.37 -9.78
C THR A 10 2.66 -5.36 -8.80
N LEU A 11 3.42 -4.26 -8.75
CA LEU A 11 4.52 -4.11 -7.81
C LEU A 11 4.05 -4.18 -6.34
N VAL A 12 2.94 -3.52 -6.00
CA VAL A 12 2.30 -3.60 -4.67
C VAL A 12 1.96 -5.04 -4.30
N ARG A 13 1.40 -5.82 -5.23
CA ARG A 13 1.03 -7.23 -4.98
C ARG A 13 2.24 -8.10 -4.71
N ILE A 14 3.28 -7.95 -5.53
CA ILE A 14 4.52 -8.71 -5.39
C ILE A 14 5.19 -8.35 -4.06
N LEU A 15 5.43 -7.06 -3.81
CA LEU A 15 6.04 -6.57 -2.58
C LEU A 15 5.21 -6.97 -1.36
N GLY A 16 3.90 -6.72 -1.37
CA GLY A 16 3.02 -7.04 -0.26
C GLY A 16 3.02 -8.53 0.09
N SER A 17 3.03 -9.42 -0.90
CA SER A 17 3.11 -10.86 -0.67
C SER A 17 4.44 -11.25 -0.02
N ILE A 18 5.55 -10.71 -0.51
CA ILE A 18 6.88 -10.93 0.08
C ILE A 18 6.92 -10.39 1.52
N MET A 19 6.33 -9.22 1.78
CA MET A 19 6.30 -8.62 3.12
C MET A 19 5.51 -9.45 4.12
N ILE A 20 4.37 -10.02 3.72
CA ILE A 20 3.60 -10.91 4.59
C ILE A 20 4.41 -12.16 4.91
N ILE A 21 5.03 -12.79 3.91
CA ILE A 21 5.84 -14.01 4.11
C ILE A 21 7.01 -13.73 5.05
N LEU A 22 7.79 -12.68 4.80
CA LEU A 22 8.92 -12.31 5.65
C LEU A 22 8.47 -11.94 7.07
N GLY A 23 7.38 -11.18 7.22
CA GLY A 23 6.83 -10.82 8.52
C GLY A 23 6.43 -12.03 9.36
N LEU A 24 5.80 -13.04 8.76
CA LEU A 24 5.44 -14.29 9.44
C LEU A 24 6.67 -15.13 9.81
N LEU A 25 7.69 -15.16 8.95
CA LEU A 25 8.96 -15.82 9.28
C LEU A 25 9.60 -15.18 10.51
N PHE A 26 9.68 -13.84 10.56
CA PHE A 26 10.30 -13.14 11.68
C PHE A 26 9.50 -13.28 12.97
N TRP A 27 8.17 -13.22 12.88
CA TRP A 27 7.27 -13.44 14.02
C TRP A 27 7.56 -14.80 14.68
N THR A 28 7.81 -15.83 13.88
CA THR A 28 8.12 -17.19 14.37
C THR A 28 9.60 -17.40 14.73
N GLY A 29 10.42 -16.33 14.74
CA GLY A 29 11.85 -16.39 15.08
C GLY A 29 12.76 -16.92 13.95
N ASN A 30 12.24 -17.02 12.72
CA ASN A 30 12.97 -17.55 11.57
C ASN A 30 13.52 -16.42 10.69
N ALA A 31 14.61 -16.70 9.96
CA ALA A 31 15.18 -15.83 8.93
C ALA A 31 15.48 -14.36 9.37
N LEU A 32 15.75 -14.13 10.66
CA LEU A 32 15.96 -12.79 11.23
C LEU A 32 17.09 -11.98 10.57
N ALA A 33 18.07 -12.65 9.94
CA ALA A 33 19.11 -11.99 9.14
C ALA A 33 18.55 -11.20 7.93
N LEU A 34 17.31 -11.46 7.51
CA LEU A 34 16.64 -10.77 6.40
C LEU A 34 15.79 -9.56 6.85
N ILE A 35 15.80 -9.18 8.13
CA ILE A 35 15.09 -7.99 8.61
C ILE A 35 15.46 -6.73 7.82
N PRO A 36 16.75 -6.43 7.53
CA PRO A 36 17.10 -5.26 6.72
C PRO A 36 16.50 -5.29 5.30
N VAL A 37 16.37 -6.48 4.71
CA VAL A 37 15.74 -6.68 3.40
C VAL A 37 14.24 -6.40 3.47
N HIS A 38 13.56 -6.89 4.51
CA HIS A 38 12.16 -6.57 4.74
C HIS A 38 11.92 -5.06 4.93
N MET A 39 12.78 -4.38 5.70
CA MET A 39 12.68 -2.93 5.86
C MET A 39 12.84 -2.19 4.54
N LEU A 40 13.84 -2.56 3.72
CA LEU A 40 14.06 -1.95 2.40
C LEU A 40 12.87 -2.17 1.46
N LEU A 41 12.35 -3.39 1.40
CA LEU A 41 11.19 -3.72 0.58
C LEU A 41 9.91 -3.05 1.10
N GLY A 42 9.76 -2.90 2.43
CA GLY A 42 8.69 -2.13 3.06
C GLY A 42 8.72 -0.66 2.69
N LEU A 43 9.90 -0.03 2.70
CA LEU A 43 10.08 1.34 2.19
C LEU A 43 9.75 1.43 0.69
N THR A 44 10.15 0.43 -0.10
CA THR A 44 9.81 0.37 -1.53
C THR A 44 8.30 0.26 -1.75
N LEU A 45 7.59 -0.51 -0.92
CA LEU A 45 6.13 -0.61 -0.93
C LEU A 45 5.48 0.74 -0.61
N VAL A 46 5.99 1.46 0.40
CA VAL A 46 5.52 2.81 0.77
C VAL A 46 5.73 3.81 -0.36
N LEU A 47 6.91 3.82 -0.99
CA LEU A 47 7.17 4.68 -2.15
C LEU A 47 6.25 4.35 -3.33
N THR A 48 5.91 3.07 -3.50
CA THR A 48 4.93 2.63 -4.51
C THR A 48 3.51 3.09 -4.16
N LEU A 49 3.12 3.06 -2.88
CA LEU A 49 1.83 3.63 -2.40
C LEU A 49 1.76 5.15 -2.64
N TRP A 50 2.83 5.90 -2.39
CA TRP A 50 2.86 7.33 -2.68
C TRP A 50 2.84 7.63 -4.17
N THR A 51 3.56 6.84 -4.98
CA THR A 51 3.47 6.89 -6.44
C THR A 51 2.03 6.66 -6.90
N MET A 52 1.37 5.62 -6.37
CA MET A 52 -0.04 5.34 -6.65
C MET A 52 -0.96 6.49 -6.24
N SER A 53 -0.70 7.12 -5.09
CA SER A 53 -1.44 8.28 -4.58
C SER A 53 -1.34 9.47 -5.54
N GLY A 54 -0.14 9.77 -6.04
CA GLY A 54 0.07 10.80 -7.06
C GLY A 54 -0.63 10.50 -8.39
N LEU A 55 -0.55 9.26 -8.87
CA LEU A 55 -1.25 8.84 -10.09
C LEU A 55 -2.77 8.91 -9.94
N ALA A 56 -3.31 8.49 -8.79
CA ALA A 56 -4.73 8.57 -8.50
C ALA A 56 -5.21 10.02 -8.39
N ALA A 57 -4.46 10.90 -7.72
CA ALA A 57 -4.76 12.32 -7.66
C ALA A 57 -4.84 12.94 -9.06
N ARG A 58 -3.88 12.62 -9.94
CA ARG A 58 -3.89 13.08 -11.35
C ARG A 58 -5.06 12.55 -12.17
N SER A 59 -5.68 11.44 -11.75
CA SER A 59 -6.88 10.89 -12.38
C SER A 59 -8.19 11.51 -11.88
N GLY A 60 -8.14 12.46 -10.95
CA GLY A 60 -9.32 13.08 -10.33
C GLY A 60 -9.92 12.23 -9.20
N GLU A 61 -9.10 11.45 -8.49
CA GLU A 61 -9.55 10.77 -7.27
C GLU A 61 -9.87 11.77 -6.14
N GLN A 62 -10.71 11.34 -5.19
CA GLN A 62 -11.08 12.16 -4.03
C GLN A 62 -9.85 12.49 -3.16
N PRO A 63 -9.61 13.78 -2.83
CA PRO A 63 -8.44 14.20 -2.06
C PRO A 63 -8.31 13.50 -0.71
N ARG A 64 -9.44 13.19 -0.04
CA ARG A 64 -9.44 12.51 1.26
C ARG A 64 -8.78 11.12 1.21
N LEU A 65 -9.03 10.35 0.15
CA LEU A 65 -8.45 9.00 0.01
C LEU A 65 -6.96 9.09 -0.31
N VAL A 66 -6.56 10.05 -1.15
CA VAL A 66 -5.15 10.33 -1.47
C VAL A 66 -4.40 10.75 -0.20
N ALA A 67 -4.96 11.68 0.59
CA ALA A 67 -4.37 12.15 1.83
C ALA A 67 -4.23 11.00 2.85
N LEU A 68 -5.26 10.17 3.00
CA LEU A 68 -5.20 8.99 3.86
C LEU A 68 -4.03 8.07 3.47
N ALA A 69 -3.87 7.76 2.18
CA ALA A 69 -2.77 6.92 1.70
C ALA A 69 -1.39 7.54 1.92
N ILE A 70 -1.26 8.85 1.75
CA ILE A 70 -0.01 9.57 2.05
C ILE A 70 0.35 9.45 3.53
N VAL A 71 -0.59 9.78 4.41
CA VAL A 71 -0.42 9.69 5.87
C VAL A 71 -0.09 8.26 6.28
N TRP A 72 -0.80 7.27 5.74
CA TRP A 72 -0.57 5.86 6.04
C TRP A 72 0.83 5.40 5.62
N GLY A 73 1.36 5.95 4.52
CA GLY A 73 2.74 5.71 4.09
C GLY A 73 3.80 6.18 5.11
N PHE A 74 3.49 7.14 5.98
CA PHE A 74 4.35 7.48 7.12
C PHE A 74 4.14 6.55 8.32
N VAL A 75 2.90 6.18 8.61
CA VAL A 75 2.56 5.30 9.73
C VAL A 75 3.29 3.96 9.65
N VAL A 76 3.32 3.34 8.45
CA VAL A 76 3.94 2.04 8.21
C VAL A 76 5.42 1.98 8.65
N PRO A 77 6.34 2.82 8.12
CA PRO A 77 7.76 2.75 8.48
C PRO A 77 8.02 3.22 9.90
N ILE A 78 7.27 4.20 10.42
CA ILE A 78 7.43 4.67 11.80
C ILE A 78 7.11 3.54 12.78
N LEU A 79 5.97 2.87 12.59
CA LEU A 79 5.59 1.73 13.42
C LEU A 79 6.55 0.55 13.25
N GLY A 80 6.91 0.21 12.01
CA GLY A 80 7.82 -0.91 11.73
C GLY A 80 9.21 -0.73 12.32
N TYR A 81 9.79 0.47 12.19
CA TYR A 81 11.09 0.79 12.78
C TYR A 81 11.06 0.76 14.31
N SER A 82 9.95 1.22 14.91
CA SER A 82 9.81 1.28 16.37
C SER A 82 9.39 -0.06 16.99
N GLN A 83 8.93 -1.03 16.19
CA GLN A 83 8.28 -2.26 16.62
C GLN A 83 9.00 -2.94 17.78
N ASP A 84 10.31 -3.20 17.63
CA ASP A 84 11.11 -3.98 18.58
C ASP A 84 11.34 -3.30 19.93
N SER A 85 10.98 -2.02 20.05
CA SER A 85 11.08 -1.24 21.29
C SER A 85 9.72 -0.98 21.97
N LEU A 86 8.62 -1.42 21.35
CA LEU A 86 7.26 -1.20 21.85
C LEU A 86 6.74 -2.44 22.60
N LEU A 87 6.09 -2.19 23.76
CA LEU A 87 5.44 -3.21 24.60
C LEU A 87 6.26 -4.48 24.78
N LEU A 88 7.51 -4.33 25.26
CA LEU A 88 8.42 -5.44 25.53
C LEU A 88 7.79 -6.46 26.50
N GLY A 89 8.12 -7.73 26.30
CA GLY A 89 7.64 -8.84 27.15
C GLY A 89 6.49 -9.63 26.52
N PRO A 90 5.69 -10.36 27.33
CA PRO A 90 4.71 -11.32 26.83
C PRO A 90 3.61 -10.74 25.94
N ALA A 91 3.37 -9.42 26.02
CA ALA A 91 2.36 -8.72 25.22
C ALA A 91 2.91 -8.18 23.88
N HIS A 92 4.20 -8.36 23.58
CA HIS A 92 4.82 -7.79 22.38
C HIS A 92 4.17 -8.26 21.06
N TRP A 93 3.59 -9.46 21.04
CA TRP A 93 2.85 -9.98 19.88
C TRP A 93 1.70 -9.07 19.44
N LEU A 94 1.12 -8.24 20.34
CA LEU A 94 0.10 -7.26 19.96
C LEU A 94 0.66 -6.23 18.98
N ILE A 95 1.90 -5.76 19.19
CA ILE A 95 2.55 -4.81 18.27
C ILE A 95 2.79 -5.47 16.91
N GLN A 96 3.17 -6.76 16.89
CA GLN A 96 3.36 -7.52 15.65
C GLN A 96 2.05 -7.66 14.86
N VAL A 97 0.92 -7.94 15.54
CA VAL A 97 -0.43 -7.93 14.92
C VAL A 97 -0.77 -6.55 14.37
N VAL A 98 -0.58 -5.49 15.17
CA VAL A 98 -0.89 -4.12 14.75
C VAL A 98 -0.06 -3.74 13.53
N HIS A 99 1.23 -4.06 13.51
CA HIS A 99 2.10 -3.81 12.37
C HIS A 99 1.64 -4.56 11.12
N LEU A 100 1.28 -5.84 11.25
CA LEU A 100 0.71 -6.63 10.14
C LEU A 100 -0.57 -5.98 9.59
N LEU A 101 -1.52 -5.59 10.45
CA LEU A 101 -2.77 -4.95 10.02
C LEU A 101 -2.53 -3.59 9.36
N VAL A 102 -1.58 -2.82 9.87
CA VAL A 102 -1.16 -1.54 9.27
C VAL A 102 -0.54 -1.77 7.88
N GLY A 103 0.31 -2.79 7.73
CA GLY A 103 0.87 -3.20 6.43
C GLY A 103 -0.21 -3.66 5.45
N LEU A 104 -1.16 -4.50 5.87
CA LEU A 104 -2.29 -4.93 5.05
C LEU A 104 -3.16 -3.75 4.62
N THR A 105 -3.38 -2.78 5.49
CA THR A 105 -4.12 -1.55 5.17
C THR A 105 -3.39 -0.74 4.08
N ALA A 106 -2.06 -0.65 4.13
CA ALA A 106 -1.28 0.02 3.08
C ALA A 106 -1.47 -0.64 1.71
N ILE A 107 -1.45 -1.98 1.66
CA ILE A 107 -1.71 -2.76 0.44
C ILE A 107 -3.14 -2.50 -0.05
N GLY A 108 -4.13 -2.54 0.85
CA GLY A 108 -5.54 -2.29 0.52
C GLY A 108 -5.80 -0.87 0.00
N LEU A 109 -5.13 0.14 0.56
CA LEU A 109 -5.20 1.52 0.07
C LEU A 109 -4.64 1.65 -1.34
N ALA A 110 -3.48 1.04 -1.62
CA ALA A 110 -2.90 1.03 -2.96
C ALA A 110 -3.80 0.34 -3.99
N GLU A 111 -4.37 -0.82 -3.67
CA GLU A 111 -5.32 -1.54 -4.53
C GLU A 111 -6.59 -0.71 -4.80
N THR A 112 -7.10 -0.03 -3.77
CA THR A 112 -8.29 0.83 -3.88
C THR A 112 -8.03 2.03 -4.79
N LEU A 113 -6.90 2.71 -4.59
CA LEU A 113 -6.47 3.83 -5.44
C LEU A 113 -6.29 3.40 -6.90
N ALA A 114 -5.58 2.29 -7.14
CA ALA A 114 -5.35 1.75 -8.48
C ALA A 114 -6.67 1.46 -9.21
N ARG A 115 -7.57 0.70 -8.57
CA ARG A 115 -8.87 0.33 -9.13
C ARG A 115 -9.70 1.55 -9.50
N ARG A 116 -9.82 2.50 -8.57
CA ARG A 116 -10.66 3.69 -8.77
C ARG A 116 -10.08 4.66 -9.81
N ALA A 117 -8.76 4.79 -9.87
CA ALA A 117 -8.08 5.58 -10.90
C ALA A 117 -8.25 4.97 -12.30
N LEU A 118 -8.10 3.64 -12.43
CA LEU A 118 -8.30 2.93 -13.68
C LEU A 118 -9.75 3.04 -14.19
N ILE A 119 -10.74 2.92 -13.31
CA ILE A 119 -12.16 3.12 -13.65
C ILE A 119 -12.37 4.53 -14.22
N ARG A 120 -11.85 5.57 -13.55
CA ARG A 120 -12.00 6.96 -14.04
C ARG A 120 -11.37 7.18 -15.42
N LEU A 121 -10.20 6.62 -15.67
CA LEU A 121 -9.56 6.72 -16.98
C LEU A 121 -10.39 6.05 -18.08
N SER A 122 -11.00 4.90 -17.78
CA SER A 122 -11.87 4.21 -18.74
C SER A 122 -13.16 5.01 -19.05
N LEU A 123 -13.70 5.75 -18.07
CA LEU A 123 -14.86 6.61 -18.28
C LEU A 123 -14.54 7.80 -19.18
N TRP A 124 -13.30 8.29 -19.15
CA TRP A 124 -12.85 9.38 -20.01
C TRP A 124 -12.68 8.95 -21.47
N GLU A 125 -12.19 7.73 -21.69
CA GLU A 125 -11.95 7.14 -23.03
C GLU A 125 -13.25 6.82 -23.80
N ARG A 126 -14.42 6.74 -23.12
CA ARG A 126 -15.70 6.48 -23.81
C ARG A 126 -16.08 7.65 -24.73
N PRO A 127 -16.45 7.39 -26.02
CA PRO A 127 -16.88 8.42 -26.96
C PRO A 127 -18.00 9.30 -26.37
N ARG A 128 -17.90 10.62 -26.55
CA ARG A 128 -18.87 11.61 -26.01
C ARG A 128 -20.33 11.29 -26.38
N ALA A 129 -20.57 10.67 -27.55
CA ALA A 129 -21.89 10.23 -27.99
C ALA A 129 -22.57 9.18 -27.08
N ALA A 130 -21.81 8.41 -26.30
CA ALA A 130 -22.35 7.45 -25.34
C ALA A 130 -22.71 8.07 -23.99
N ARG A 131 -22.19 9.27 -23.67
CA ARG A 131 -22.47 9.99 -22.42
C ARG A 131 -23.81 10.73 -22.43
N VAL A 132 -24.32 11.10 -23.61
CA VAL A 132 -25.56 11.89 -23.78
C VAL A 132 -26.81 11.02 -23.80
N ARG A 133 -26.71 9.72 -24.12
CA ARG A 133 -27.88 8.82 -24.25
C ARG A 133 -28.49 8.34 -22.93
N VAL A 134 -27.98 8.80 -21.79
CA VAL A 134 -28.40 8.34 -20.44
C VAL A 134 -28.79 9.53 -19.55
N ALA A 135 -28.98 10.72 -20.12
CA ALA A 135 -29.44 11.92 -19.42
C ALA A 135 -30.89 12.23 -19.79
#